data_AF-A0A4D8PJJ9-F1
#
_entry.id   AF-A0A4D8PJJ9-F1
#
_cell.length_a   1.000
_cell.length_b   1.000
_cell.length_c   1.000
_cell.angle_alpha   90.00
_cell.angle_beta   90.00
_cell.angle_gamma   90.00
#
_symmetry.space_group_name_H-M   'P 1'
#
loop_
_entity.id
_entity.type
_entity.pdbx_description
1 polymer ?
#
loop_
_entity_poly.entity_id
_entity_poly.type
_entity_poly.pdbx_seq_one_letter_code
_entity_poly.pdbx_strand_id
1 'polypeptide(L)'
;MVMMVLNACAGMPNGSPLVLDVPVSGTERSAVHPLDLDDGDYVEGVLDSGTDAAELRLIDRDGRPVRLLLNGTAGREVFRFVAEPGMTALRVTLREAGGYRLTLTRRIAVANQRPVLQGHLSPTIAALAETVKRGGGTEAFWQDIARRGTPLVEPLKDAPGSDRVAMTFLARGARHNVRLLGGPTSNHENLERLGRSDVWFKSFIVPASTRLSYQIAPDVPDFPGTCRECRMAILAQLQADPLNHRPWPSDAPDRYNQVSKVELSGAPLQPGLEGGWAEPAGRLIAERFTSGILGNTREVTIYAPPGVDPTGKNTILLLLFDGPDYLDRHAPVPTMLDRLTGDGRLPPTVAVFIANPGTEARERELPANPAFAAMLADELLPWLSERMGIRAWPDRTVLAGSSYGGLAAVSAALAYPDRFGNALSMSGSFWWHPADAPPDRPEHMAGLVASRDRCPVRFFLSAGLFESGSDGEIGILESSRHLRDVLEAKGYEVTYRDYAAGHDRFAWRGALGDGLLALFGR
;
A
#
# COMPACT_ATOMS: atom_id res chain seq x y z
N MET A 1 69.69 32.49 25.87
CA MET A 1 68.76 33.45 25.27
C MET A 1 67.47 32.72 24.96
N VAL A 2 66.43 33.04 25.73
CA VAL A 2 64.99 32.76 25.56
C VAL A 2 64.53 31.29 25.51
N MET A 3 64.18 30.84 26.70
CA MET A 3 63.15 29.84 27.02
C MET A 3 61.80 30.36 26.49
N MET A 4 61.19 29.66 25.52
CA MET A 4 59.84 30.00 25.03
C MET A 4 58.81 29.14 25.77
N VAL A 5 57.93 29.85 26.46
CA VAL A 5 56.92 29.41 27.40
C VAL A 5 55.77 28.71 26.66
N LEU A 6 55.39 27.53 27.16
CA LEU A 6 54.10 26.88 26.89
C LEU A 6 52.98 27.83 27.32
N ASN A 7 52.26 28.41 26.36
CA ASN A 7 51.08 29.21 26.65
C ASN A 7 49.88 28.29 26.96
N ALA A 8 49.59 28.22 28.26
CA ALA A 8 48.30 28.25 28.93
C ALA A 8 47.06 27.69 28.21
N CYS A 9 46.44 26.72 28.89
CA CYS A 9 45.10 26.22 28.69
C CYS A 9 44.06 27.35 28.53
N ALA A 10 43.37 27.40 27.38
CA ALA A 10 42.07 28.06 27.30
C ALA A 10 41.05 27.16 28.01
N GLY A 11 40.51 27.62 29.14
CA GLY A 11 39.57 26.86 29.96
C GLY A 11 38.29 26.51 29.20
N MET A 12 37.81 25.28 29.37
CA MET A 12 36.47 24.89 28.92
C MET A 12 35.40 25.81 29.53
N PRO A 13 34.24 26.00 28.87
CA PRO A 13 33.14 26.77 29.44
C PRO A 13 32.81 26.30 30.86
N ASN A 14 32.70 27.23 31.82
CA ASN A 14 32.40 26.92 33.22
C ASN A 14 31.02 26.27 33.33
N GLY A 15 30.96 25.04 33.87
CA GLY A 15 29.73 24.27 34.05
C GLY A 15 30.01 22.83 34.45
N SER A 16 28.99 22.10 34.94
CA SER A 16 29.13 20.65 35.16
C SER A 16 29.14 19.95 33.80
N PRO A 17 30.17 19.15 33.47
CA PRO A 17 30.21 18.45 32.20
C PRO A 17 29.05 17.45 32.14
N LEU A 18 28.42 17.36 30.97
CA LEU A 18 27.37 16.36 30.75
C LEU A 18 27.99 14.98 30.59
N VAL A 19 27.56 14.07 31.45
CA VAL A 19 27.91 12.65 31.38
C VAL A 19 26.65 11.87 31.00
N LEU A 20 26.83 10.85 30.17
CA LEU A 20 25.74 9.97 29.74
C LEU A 20 25.00 9.39 30.95
N ASP A 21 23.67 9.41 30.90
CA ASP A 21 22.73 8.94 31.94
C ASP A 21 22.84 9.64 33.31
N VAL A 22 23.66 10.69 33.43
CA VAL A 22 23.78 11.50 34.64
C VAL A 22 23.03 12.82 34.44
N PRO A 23 21.91 13.04 35.14
CA PRO A 23 21.18 14.30 35.03
C PRO A 23 21.97 15.44 35.68
N VAL A 24 22.02 16.59 35.00
CA VAL A 24 22.40 17.88 35.60
C VAL A 24 21.14 18.71 35.80
N SER A 25 21.12 19.53 36.83
CA SER A 25 19.98 20.42 37.11
C SER A 25 20.48 21.82 37.43
N GLY A 26 19.68 22.82 37.10
CA GLY A 26 20.01 24.21 37.38
C GLY A 26 18.77 25.06 37.49
N THR A 27 18.91 26.18 38.21
CA THR A 27 17.86 27.20 38.38
C THR A 27 18.27 28.55 37.80
N GLU A 28 19.46 28.61 37.20
CA GLU A 28 20.00 29.83 36.61
C GLU A 28 19.28 30.15 35.30
N ARG A 29 19.09 31.45 35.03
CA ARG A 29 18.45 31.92 33.79
C ARG A 29 19.19 31.45 32.53
N SER A 30 20.51 31.31 32.62
CA SER A 30 21.35 30.79 31.54
C SER A 30 22.48 29.98 32.15
N ALA A 31 22.56 28.71 31.79
CA ALA A 31 23.59 27.79 32.27
C ALA A 31 24.23 27.05 31.10
N VAL A 32 25.53 26.79 31.20
CA VAL A 32 26.33 26.11 30.17
C VAL A 32 26.83 24.78 30.72
N HIS A 33 26.73 23.73 29.92
CA HIS A 33 27.18 22.39 30.27
C HIS A 33 28.12 21.85 29.19
N PRO A 34 29.41 21.69 29.47
CA PRO A 34 30.38 21.15 28.53
C PRO A 34 30.01 19.75 28.02
N LEU A 35 30.35 19.50 26.76
CA LEU A 35 30.22 18.20 26.10
C LEU A 35 31.59 17.60 25.86
N ASP A 36 31.73 16.31 26.15
CA ASP A 36 32.90 15.50 25.80
C ASP A 36 32.48 14.44 24.77
N LEU A 37 32.55 14.81 23.49
CA LEU A 37 32.05 14.05 22.35
C LEU A 37 33.09 14.05 21.22
N ASP A 38 33.15 12.96 20.48
CA ASP A 38 33.95 12.89 19.25
C ASP A 38 33.13 13.38 18.05
N ASP A 39 33.80 13.97 17.05
CA ASP A 39 33.15 14.41 15.81
C ASP A 39 32.41 13.24 15.14
N GLY A 40 31.14 13.45 14.83
CA GLY A 40 30.23 12.47 14.22
C GLY A 40 29.42 11.63 15.22
N ASP A 41 29.63 11.78 16.53
CA ASP A 41 28.84 11.05 17.53
C ASP A 41 27.36 11.44 17.45
N TYR A 42 26.48 10.44 17.43
CA TYR A 42 25.04 10.67 17.53
C TYR A 42 24.64 10.77 19.01
N VAL A 43 23.95 11.86 19.36
CA VAL A 43 23.54 12.15 20.73
C VAL A 43 22.04 12.37 20.80
N GLU A 44 21.42 11.75 21.80
CA GLU A 44 20.06 12.01 22.23
C GLU A 44 20.08 12.43 23.69
N GLY A 45 19.23 13.37 24.05
CA GLY A 45 19.02 13.76 25.43
C GLY A 45 17.63 14.31 25.66
N VAL A 46 17.37 14.59 26.93
CA VAL A 46 16.10 15.13 27.42
C VAL A 46 16.38 16.39 28.21
N LEU A 47 15.60 17.43 27.93
CA LEU A 47 15.47 18.61 28.76
C LEU A 47 14.08 18.61 29.38
N ASP A 48 14.02 18.61 30.70
CA ASP A 48 12.78 18.79 31.46
C ASP A 48 12.84 20.13 32.18
N SER A 49 12.04 21.09 31.73
CA SER A 49 11.96 22.44 32.32
C SER A 49 10.65 22.69 33.08
N GLY A 50 9.88 21.64 33.39
CA GLY A 50 8.61 21.77 34.11
C GLY A 50 7.61 22.65 33.37
N THR A 51 7.07 23.68 34.02
CA THR A 51 6.12 24.62 33.40
C THR A 51 6.80 25.76 32.65
N ASP A 52 8.11 25.92 32.79
CA ASP A 52 8.83 27.07 32.28
C ASP A 52 9.40 26.79 30.88
N ALA A 53 9.21 27.73 29.97
CA ALA A 53 9.76 27.62 28.63
C ALA A 53 11.28 27.77 28.65
N ALA A 54 11.98 26.81 28.07
CA ALA A 54 13.43 26.79 27.96
C ALA A 54 13.91 26.75 26.50
N GLU A 55 15.03 27.42 26.24
CA GLU A 55 15.76 27.31 24.99
C GLU A 55 17.02 26.45 25.22
N LEU A 56 17.29 25.52 24.29
CA LEU A 56 18.49 24.69 24.32
C LEU A 56 19.31 24.93 23.04
N ARG A 57 20.56 25.36 23.20
CA ARG A 57 21.48 25.60 22.08
C ARG A 57 22.79 24.84 22.24
N LEU A 58 23.33 24.36 21.13
CA LEU A 58 24.74 24.00 21.02
C LEU A 58 25.58 25.27 20.83
N ILE A 59 26.69 25.37 21.54
CA ILE A 59 27.61 26.51 21.48
C ILE A 59 29.05 26.07 21.23
N ASP A 60 29.84 26.98 20.66
CA ASP A 60 31.28 26.82 20.48
C ASP A 60 32.10 27.17 21.73
N ARG A 61 33.43 27.05 21.63
CA ARG A 61 34.36 27.33 22.74
C ARG A 61 34.31 28.78 23.21
N ASP A 62 33.94 29.70 22.32
CA ASP A 62 33.78 31.13 22.62
C ASP A 62 32.36 31.44 23.15
N GLY A 63 31.51 30.43 23.27
CA GLY A 63 30.13 30.54 23.70
C GLY A 63 29.18 31.12 22.65
N ARG A 64 29.56 31.14 21.37
CA ARG A 64 28.68 31.55 20.27
C ARG A 64 27.71 30.42 19.92
N PRO A 65 26.45 30.72 19.59
CA PRO A 65 25.47 29.71 19.23
C PRO A 65 25.81 29.07 17.87
N VAL A 66 25.86 27.74 17.84
CA VAL A 66 26.09 26.92 16.64
C VAL A 66 24.76 26.40 16.08
N ARG A 67 23.91 25.83 16.95
CA ARG A 67 22.64 25.21 16.56
C ARG A 67 21.59 25.36 17.66
N LEU A 68 20.37 25.70 17.26
CA LEU A 68 19.20 25.69 18.13
C LEU A 68 18.60 24.27 18.13
N LEU A 69 18.43 23.68 19.31
CA LEU A 69 17.85 22.33 19.47
C LEU A 69 16.40 22.39 19.95
N LEU A 70 16.10 23.29 20.90
CA LEU A 70 14.75 23.53 21.42
C LEU A 70 14.52 25.03 21.53
N ASN A 71 13.34 25.52 21.15
CA ASN A 71 13.04 26.95 21.05
C ASN A 71 11.86 27.35 21.95
N GLY A 72 12.12 27.57 23.25
CA GLY A 72 11.11 28.07 24.18
C GLY A 72 9.99 27.06 24.47
N THR A 73 10.32 25.79 24.55
CA THR A 73 9.41 24.70 24.91
C THR A 73 9.40 24.48 26.41
N ALA A 74 8.24 24.17 26.99
CA ALA A 74 8.09 23.79 28.40
C ALA A 74 7.81 22.28 28.50
N GLY A 75 8.03 21.71 29.67
CA GLY A 75 7.84 20.30 29.94
C GLY A 75 9.06 19.46 29.59
N ARG A 76 8.82 18.18 29.31
CA ARG A 76 9.87 17.19 29.04
C ARG A 76 10.01 16.98 27.54
N GLU A 77 11.12 17.47 26.99
CA GLU A 77 11.39 17.48 25.56
C GLU A 77 12.64 16.67 25.21
N VAL A 78 12.59 15.97 24.07
CA VAL A 78 13.71 15.19 23.55
C VAL A 78 14.46 16.00 22.49
N PHE A 79 15.78 16.06 22.59
CA PHE A 79 16.63 16.67 21.57
C PHE A 79 17.63 15.65 21.01
N ARG A 80 18.03 15.86 19.76
CA ARG A 80 18.95 14.99 19.03
C ARG A 80 19.89 15.82 18.17
N PHE A 81 21.15 15.40 18.08
CA PHE A 81 22.11 15.98 17.17
C PHE A 81 23.23 15.00 16.83
N VAL A 82 23.97 15.31 15.76
CA VAL A 82 25.26 14.68 15.45
C VAL A 82 26.32 15.71 15.81
N ALA A 83 27.33 15.30 16.58
CA ALA A 83 28.42 16.17 16.97
C ALA A 83 29.22 16.60 15.72
N GLU A 84 29.47 17.89 15.58
CA GLU A 84 30.28 18.46 14.50
C GLU A 84 31.44 19.28 15.10
N PRO A 85 32.53 19.48 14.33
CA PRO A 85 33.66 20.27 14.79
C PRO A 85 33.22 21.63 15.33
N GLY A 86 33.64 21.93 16.56
CA GLY A 86 33.35 23.20 17.22
C GLY A 86 32.10 23.20 18.10
N MET A 87 31.29 22.13 18.14
CA MET A 87 30.24 21.97 19.14
C MET A 87 30.85 21.53 20.48
N THR A 88 30.85 22.40 21.49
CA THR A 88 31.61 22.13 22.74
C THR A 88 30.79 22.15 24.02
N ALA A 89 29.57 22.71 24.00
CA ALA A 89 28.69 22.71 25.16
C ALA A 89 27.22 22.87 24.75
N LEU A 90 26.33 22.51 25.67
CA LEU A 90 24.92 22.89 25.64
C LEU A 90 24.67 24.09 26.54
N ARG A 91 23.94 25.09 26.04
CA ARG A 91 23.41 26.19 26.82
C ARG A 91 21.91 26.04 26.99
N VAL A 92 21.47 26.02 28.24
CA VAL A 92 20.05 26.11 28.61
C VAL A 92 19.76 27.55 28.98
N THR A 93 18.74 28.16 28.38
CA THR A 93 18.26 29.51 28.73
C THR A 93 16.79 29.44 29.11
N LEU A 94 16.47 29.73 30.37
CA LEU A 94 15.11 29.81 30.87
C LEU A 94 14.50 31.18 30.54
N ARG A 95 13.24 31.19 30.10
CA ARG A 95 12.52 32.45 29.84
C ARG A 95 12.14 33.18 31.13
N GLU A 96 11.79 32.42 32.17
CA GLU A 96 11.40 32.92 33.49
C GLU A 96 12.24 32.26 34.59
N ALA A 97 12.06 32.69 35.84
CA ALA A 97 12.74 32.08 36.98
C ALA A 97 12.14 30.70 37.26
N GLY A 98 12.95 29.66 37.04
CA GLY A 98 12.50 28.27 37.07
C GLY A 98 13.65 27.30 37.25
N GLY A 99 13.36 26.00 37.24
CA GLY A 99 14.36 24.93 37.30
C GLY A 99 14.32 24.06 36.05
N TYR A 100 15.45 23.47 35.68
CA TYR A 100 15.50 22.44 34.64
C TYR A 100 16.33 21.22 35.09
N ARG A 101 16.06 20.11 34.42
CA ARG A 101 16.89 18.90 34.44
C ARG A 101 17.27 18.55 33.00
N LEU A 102 18.57 18.45 32.73
CA LEU A 102 19.13 18.09 31.44
C LEU A 102 19.84 16.74 31.57
N THR A 103 19.63 15.83 30.63
CA THR A 103 20.27 14.50 30.64
C THR A 103 20.60 14.09 29.23
N LEU A 104 21.82 13.60 29.00
CA LEU A 104 22.14 12.85 27.78
C LEU A 104 21.67 11.42 28.00
N THR A 105 20.72 10.93 27.22
CA THR A 105 20.13 9.59 27.37
C THR A 105 20.71 8.59 26.40
N ARG A 106 21.38 9.06 25.34
CA ARG A 106 22.06 8.19 24.39
C ARG A 106 23.25 8.87 23.76
N ARG A 107 24.36 8.14 23.66
CA ARG A 107 25.51 8.47 22.82
C ARG A 107 25.86 7.24 22.00
N ILE A 108 25.90 7.37 20.68
CA ILE A 108 26.41 6.32 19.78
C ILE A 108 27.68 6.86 19.14
N ALA A 109 28.82 6.41 19.67
CA ALA A 109 30.13 6.79 19.15
C ALA A 109 30.24 6.43 17.66
N VAL A 110 30.90 7.24 16.83
CA VAL A 110 31.11 6.94 15.40
C VAL A 110 31.62 5.52 15.17
N ALA A 111 32.58 5.07 15.98
CA ALA A 111 33.16 3.74 15.90
C ALA A 111 32.14 2.61 16.14
N ASN A 112 31.04 2.89 16.85
CA ASN A 112 29.94 1.98 17.18
C ASN A 112 28.71 2.18 16.29
N GLN A 113 28.69 3.23 15.47
CA GLN A 113 27.69 3.38 14.43
C GLN A 113 27.95 2.29 13.40
N ARG A 114 27.01 1.36 13.32
CA ARG A 114 26.95 0.34 12.29
C ARG A 114 25.68 0.60 11.50
N PRO A 115 25.74 0.68 10.16
CA PRO A 115 24.51 0.50 9.40
C PRO A 115 23.92 -0.83 9.85
N VAL A 116 22.63 -0.86 10.17
CA VAL A 116 21.92 -2.13 10.34
C VAL A 116 21.86 -2.75 8.94
N LEU A 117 22.93 -3.45 8.56
CA LEU A 117 22.92 -4.35 7.42
C LEU A 117 22.07 -5.53 7.88
N GLN A 118 20.75 -5.44 7.68
CA GLN A 118 19.96 -6.67 7.60
C GLN A 118 20.67 -7.52 6.55
N GLY A 119 21.20 -8.68 6.97
CA GLY A 119 21.82 -9.60 6.02
C GLY A 119 20.87 -9.89 4.85
N HIS A 120 21.41 -10.34 3.73
CA HIS A 120 20.57 -10.64 2.57
C HIS A 120 19.56 -11.75 2.91
N LEU A 121 18.26 -11.44 2.83
CA LEU A 121 17.18 -12.42 3.06
C LEU A 121 17.28 -13.61 2.11
N SER A 122 17.70 -13.37 0.86
CA SER A 122 17.98 -14.40 -0.13
C SER A 122 19.33 -15.06 0.11
N PRO A 123 19.38 -16.39 0.36
CA PRO A 123 20.63 -17.14 0.39
C PRO A 123 21.45 -17.01 -0.91
N THR A 124 20.77 -17.00 -2.06
CA THR A 124 21.44 -16.79 -3.36
C THR A 124 22.13 -15.42 -3.42
N ILE A 125 21.47 -14.34 -2.98
CA ILE A 125 22.09 -13.00 -2.95
C ILE A 125 23.20 -12.93 -1.91
N ALA A 126 23.05 -13.58 -0.75
CA ALA A 126 24.12 -13.65 0.25
C ALA A 126 25.39 -14.31 -0.31
N ALA A 127 25.25 -15.42 -1.03
CA ALA A 127 26.37 -16.11 -1.67
C ALA A 127 27.01 -15.27 -2.79
N LEU A 128 26.18 -14.56 -3.58
CA LEU A 128 26.66 -13.66 -4.62
C LEU A 128 27.40 -12.46 -4.03
N ALA A 129 26.92 -11.90 -2.92
CA ALA A 129 27.56 -10.79 -2.22
C ALA A 129 29.00 -11.14 -1.83
N GLU A 130 29.21 -12.34 -1.28
CA GLU A 130 30.53 -12.86 -0.94
C GLU A 130 31.41 -13.09 -2.17
N THR A 131 30.82 -13.55 -3.28
CA THR A 131 31.54 -13.73 -4.56
C THR A 131 32.02 -12.40 -5.10
N VAL A 132 31.14 -11.39 -5.17
CA VAL A 132 31.46 -10.03 -5.62
C VAL A 132 32.51 -9.38 -4.71
N LYS A 133 32.39 -9.56 -3.40
CA LYS A 133 33.35 -9.04 -2.41
C LYS A 133 34.76 -9.61 -2.62
N ARG A 134 34.88 -10.85 -3.12
CA ARG A 134 36.16 -11.51 -3.47
C ARG A 134 36.64 -11.18 -4.88
N GLY A 135 35.97 -10.27 -5.60
CA GLY A 135 36.33 -9.88 -6.97
C GLY A 135 35.80 -10.82 -8.06
N GLY A 136 34.88 -11.74 -7.73
CA GLY A 136 34.21 -12.59 -8.71
C GLY A 136 33.17 -11.83 -9.55
N GLY A 137 32.92 -12.31 -10.76
CA GLY A 137 31.90 -11.76 -11.67
C GLY A 137 30.49 -12.27 -11.40
N THR A 138 29.50 -11.70 -12.11
CA THR A 138 28.06 -12.00 -11.96
C THR A 138 27.48 -12.86 -13.09
N GLU A 139 28.28 -13.24 -14.08
CA GLU A 139 27.76 -13.88 -15.29
C GLU A 139 27.16 -15.27 -15.04
N ALA A 140 27.84 -16.11 -14.24
CA ALA A 140 27.31 -17.42 -13.86
C ALA A 140 26.00 -17.31 -13.06
N PHE A 141 25.87 -16.27 -12.23
CA PHE A 141 24.63 -15.96 -11.53
C PHE A 141 23.52 -15.64 -12.52
N TRP A 142 23.74 -14.74 -13.48
CA TRP A 142 22.71 -14.37 -14.45
C TRP A 142 22.30 -15.51 -15.39
N GLN A 143 23.22 -16.41 -15.74
CA GLN A 143 22.88 -17.64 -16.47
C GLN A 143 21.99 -18.58 -15.65
N ASP A 144 22.19 -18.64 -14.33
CA ASP A 144 21.29 -19.38 -13.44
C ASP A 144 19.92 -18.72 -13.32
N ILE A 145 19.87 -17.40 -13.13
CA ILE A 145 18.61 -16.64 -13.05
C ILE A 145 17.81 -16.75 -14.35
N ALA A 146 18.45 -16.63 -15.51
CA ALA A 146 17.75 -16.79 -16.79
C ALA A 146 17.09 -18.17 -16.94
N ARG A 147 17.71 -19.21 -16.37
CA ARG A 147 17.18 -20.59 -16.39
C ARG A 147 16.04 -20.80 -15.37
N ARG A 148 16.16 -20.19 -14.18
CA ARG A 148 15.17 -20.34 -13.09
C ARG A 148 13.97 -19.41 -13.23
N GLY A 149 14.17 -18.26 -13.85
CA GLY A 149 13.22 -17.16 -13.90
C GLY A 149 13.24 -16.28 -12.65
N THR A 150 12.57 -15.14 -12.74
CA THR A 150 12.38 -14.17 -11.64
C THR A 150 10.90 -14.03 -11.25
N PRO A 151 10.61 -13.58 -10.01
CA PRO A 151 11.55 -13.36 -8.91
C PRO A 151 12.11 -14.69 -8.36
N LEU A 152 13.23 -14.62 -7.65
CA LEU A 152 13.71 -15.75 -6.87
C LEU A 152 12.76 -16.01 -5.71
N VAL A 153 12.47 -17.29 -5.45
CA VAL A 153 11.68 -17.73 -4.29
C VAL A 153 12.50 -18.78 -3.55
N GLU A 154 12.80 -18.50 -2.29
CA GLU A 154 13.69 -19.32 -1.46
C GLU A 154 13.09 -19.51 -0.06
N PRO A 155 13.29 -20.67 0.59
CA PRO A 155 12.89 -20.87 1.97
C PRO A 155 13.66 -19.91 2.90
N LEU A 156 13.03 -19.50 4.00
CA LEU A 156 13.68 -18.68 5.01
C LEU A 156 14.77 -19.49 5.73
N LYS A 157 15.99 -18.96 5.79
CA LYS A 157 17.16 -19.62 6.38
C LYS A 157 16.94 -20.03 7.83
N ASP A 158 16.31 -19.16 8.61
CA ASP A 158 16.09 -19.34 10.05
C ASP A 158 14.72 -19.95 10.38
N ALA A 159 13.91 -20.27 9.36
CA ALA A 159 12.59 -20.88 9.51
C ALA A 159 12.24 -21.81 8.32
N PRO A 160 13.03 -22.88 8.08
CA PRO A 160 12.75 -23.82 7.01
C PRO A 160 11.40 -24.54 7.26
N GLY A 161 10.55 -24.59 6.23
CA GLY A 161 9.20 -25.17 6.34
C GLY A 161 8.12 -24.21 6.84
N SER A 162 8.45 -22.94 7.06
CA SER A 162 7.48 -21.87 7.30
C SER A 162 6.48 -21.74 6.14
N ASP A 163 5.29 -21.24 6.43
CA ASP A 163 4.31 -20.79 5.43
C ASP A 163 4.74 -19.47 4.75
N ARG A 164 5.98 -19.01 5.00
CA ARG A 164 6.58 -17.83 4.42
C ARG A 164 7.89 -18.15 3.69
N VAL A 165 8.18 -17.36 2.68
CA VAL A 165 9.36 -17.49 1.83
C VAL A 165 10.04 -16.13 1.64
N ALA A 166 11.34 -16.16 1.33
CA ALA A 166 12.04 -15.02 0.79
C ALA A 166 11.72 -14.92 -0.71
N MET A 167 11.13 -13.81 -1.12
CA MET A 167 10.89 -13.47 -2.52
C MET A 167 11.78 -12.30 -2.92
N THR A 168 12.65 -12.53 -3.89
CA THR A 168 13.68 -11.56 -4.30
C THR A 168 13.51 -11.17 -5.76
N PHE A 169 13.16 -9.91 -5.97
CA PHE A 169 13.08 -9.27 -7.28
C PHE A 169 14.48 -8.89 -7.74
N LEU A 170 14.73 -9.02 -9.04
CA LEU A 170 16.04 -8.82 -9.64
C LEU A 170 15.92 -7.96 -10.90
N ALA A 171 16.94 -7.14 -11.14
CA ALA A 171 17.10 -6.45 -12.41
C ALA A 171 18.60 -6.37 -12.79
N ARG A 172 18.85 -6.44 -14.10
CA ARG A 172 20.19 -6.32 -14.69
C ARG A 172 20.26 -5.10 -15.61
N GLY A 173 21.41 -4.44 -15.65
CA GLY A 173 21.73 -3.50 -16.74
C GLY A 173 21.24 -2.07 -16.55
N ALA A 174 20.49 -1.76 -15.50
CA ALA A 174 20.19 -0.38 -15.12
C ALA A 174 21.46 0.33 -14.61
N ARG A 175 21.60 1.60 -14.99
CA ARG A 175 22.77 2.44 -14.70
C ARG A 175 22.66 3.17 -13.36
N HIS A 176 21.47 3.66 -13.04
CA HIS A 176 21.25 4.63 -11.97
C HIS A 176 20.36 4.10 -10.85
N ASN A 177 19.20 3.54 -11.20
CA ASN A 177 18.24 3.04 -10.23
C ASN A 177 17.29 2.02 -10.88
N VAL A 178 16.56 1.28 -10.07
CA VAL A 178 15.43 0.46 -10.52
C VAL A 178 14.30 0.60 -9.50
N ARG A 179 13.09 0.90 -10.00
CA ARG A 179 11.85 0.90 -9.21
C ARG A 179 11.05 -0.38 -9.48
N LEU A 180 10.36 -0.86 -8.46
CA LEU A 180 9.43 -1.99 -8.53
C LEU A 180 8.01 -1.50 -8.24
N LEU A 181 7.07 -1.79 -9.14
CA LEU A 181 5.64 -1.56 -8.96
C LEU A 181 4.91 -2.90 -8.83
N GLY A 182 3.93 -2.99 -7.93
CA GLY A 182 3.14 -4.20 -7.72
C GLY A 182 3.83 -5.28 -6.89
N GLY A 183 4.94 -4.92 -6.22
CA GLY A 183 5.61 -5.77 -5.25
C GLY A 183 4.79 -6.01 -3.98
N PRO A 184 5.33 -6.72 -2.99
CA PRO A 184 4.63 -7.05 -1.75
C PRO A 184 4.62 -5.89 -0.74
N THR A 185 4.38 -4.66 -1.23
CA THR A 185 4.21 -3.43 -0.45
C THR A 185 3.17 -2.53 -1.14
N SER A 186 2.70 -1.51 -0.43
CA SER A 186 1.74 -0.54 -0.93
C SER A 186 2.39 0.60 -1.74
N ASN A 187 3.71 0.58 -1.92
CA ASN A 187 4.48 1.67 -2.52
C ASN A 187 5.34 1.21 -3.71
N HIS A 188 5.95 2.16 -4.42
CA HIS A 188 6.98 1.88 -5.42
C HIS A 188 8.32 1.65 -4.72
N GLU A 189 8.84 0.44 -4.81
CA GLU A 189 10.04 0.04 -4.07
C GLU A 189 11.30 0.34 -4.85
N ASN A 190 12.34 0.76 -4.12
CA ASN A 190 13.68 0.91 -4.68
C ASN A 190 14.42 -0.42 -4.58
N LEU A 191 14.91 -0.93 -5.72
CA LEU A 191 15.89 -2.01 -5.69
C LEU A 191 17.25 -1.44 -5.29
N GLU A 192 18.00 -2.25 -4.57
CA GLU A 192 19.33 -1.94 -4.07
C GLU A 192 20.37 -2.56 -5.00
N ARG A 193 21.48 -1.86 -5.23
CA ARG A 193 22.59 -2.38 -6.04
C ARG A 193 23.51 -3.24 -5.18
N LEU A 194 23.82 -4.44 -5.64
CA LEU A 194 24.75 -5.34 -4.94
C LEU A 194 26.20 -4.89 -5.16
N GLY A 195 26.71 -4.08 -4.22
CA GLY A 195 28.06 -3.51 -4.29
C GLY A 195 28.26 -2.71 -5.58
N ARG A 196 29.33 -3.01 -6.32
CA ARG A 196 29.65 -2.37 -7.62
C ARG A 196 29.21 -3.20 -8.84
N SER A 197 28.42 -4.26 -8.63
CA SER A 197 28.03 -5.21 -9.67
C SER A 197 26.86 -4.73 -10.53
N ASP A 198 26.48 -5.48 -11.56
CA ASP A 198 25.32 -5.20 -12.41
C ASP A 198 23.99 -5.72 -11.85
N VAL A 199 23.97 -6.14 -10.58
CA VAL A 199 22.80 -6.75 -9.91
C VAL A 199 22.08 -5.73 -9.05
N TRP A 200 20.82 -5.51 -9.40
CA TRP A 200 19.84 -4.79 -8.59
C TRP A 200 18.88 -5.79 -7.97
N PHE A 201 18.58 -5.66 -6.68
CA PHE A 201 17.70 -6.60 -5.99
C PHE A 201 16.87 -5.94 -4.89
N LYS A 202 15.73 -6.55 -4.57
CA LYS A 202 14.98 -6.27 -3.34
C LYS A 202 14.35 -7.56 -2.86
N SER A 203 14.47 -7.85 -1.57
CA SER A 203 13.95 -9.09 -0.98
C SER A 203 12.87 -8.79 0.03
N PHE A 204 11.85 -9.64 0.06
CA PHE A 204 10.72 -9.54 0.96
C PHE A 204 10.43 -10.90 1.58
N ILE A 205 9.91 -10.90 2.82
CA ILE A 205 9.32 -12.10 3.42
C ILE A 205 7.84 -12.08 3.13
N VAL A 206 7.35 -13.05 2.36
CA VAL A 206 5.94 -13.12 1.95
C VAL A 206 5.32 -14.46 2.28
N PRO A 207 4.00 -14.55 2.51
CA PRO A 207 3.31 -15.83 2.59
C PRO A 207 3.54 -16.68 1.33
N ALA A 208 3.63 -18.00 1.49
CA ALA A 208 3.69 -18.96 0.39
C ALA A 208 2.40 -18.99 -0.44
N SER A 209 1.33 -18.34 0.05
CA SER A 209 0.08 -18.07 -0.67
C SER A 209 0.12 -16.84 -1.57
N THR A 210 1.28 -16.17 -1.70
CA THR A 210 1.37 -14.93 -2.46
C THR A 210 1.06 -15.09 -3.95
N ARG A 211 0.24 -14.16 -4.43
CA ARG A 211 -0.14 -13.99 -5.83
C ARG A 211 -0.18 -12.51 -6.16
N LEU A 212 0.62 -12.09 -7.12
CA LEU A 212 0.68 -10.69 -7.56
C LEU A 212 1.16 -10.56 -9.00
N SER A 213 0.92 -9.39 -9.59
CA SER A 213 1.52 -8.91 -10.81
C SER A 213 2.41 -7.71 -10.52
N TYR A 214 3.53 -7.60 -11.22
CA TYR A 214 4.52 -6.55 -11.01
C TYR A 214 5.16 -6.10 -12.31
N GLN A 215 5.79 -4.94 -12.27
CA GLN A 215 6.63 -4.38 -13.33
C GLN A 215 7.88 -3.76 -12.71
N ILE A 216 8.94 -3.66 -13.50
CA ILE A 216 10.16 -2.96 -13.14
C ILE A 216 10.31 -1.70 -13.98
N ALA A 217 10.90 -0.65 -13.42
CA ALA A 217 11.24 0.58 -14.12
C ALA A 217 12.72 0.89 -13.88
N PRO A 218 13.62 0.54 -14.83
CA PRO A 218 15.03 0.86 -14.72
C PRO A 218 15.31 2.28 -15.19
N ASP A 219 16.27 2.94 -14.55
CA ASP A 219 16.77 4.27 -14.92
C ASP A 219 15.68 5.34 -14.95
N VAL A 220 14.80 5.32 -13.93
CA VAL A 220 13.79 6.38 -13.75
C VAL A 220 14.52 7.70 -13.51
N PRO A 221 14.19 8.78 -14.23
CA PRO A 221 14.86 10.06 -14.05
C PRO A 221 14.52 10.65 -12.68
N ASP A 222 15.56 11.06 -11.95
CA ASP A 222 15.42 11.82 -10.72
C ASP A 222 15.55 13.31 -11.06
N PHE A 223 14.47 14.07 -10.85
CA PHE A 223 14.41 15.51 -11.12
C PHE A 223 13.56 16.23 -10.05
N PRO A 224 13.81 17.54 -9.80
CA PRO A 224 12.93 18.32 -8.94
C PRO A 224 11.53 18.39 -9.54
N GLY A 225 10.55 17.78 -8.88
CA GLY A 225 9.18 17.71 -9.35
C GLY A 225 8.20 17.43 -8.21
N THR A 226 6.92 17.61 -8.49
CA THR A 226 5.83 17.21 -7.61
C THR A 226 5.78 15.69 -7.48
N CYS A 227 5.15 15.18 -6.41
CA CYS A 227 4.93 13.74 -6.23
C CYS A 227 4.22 13.12 -7.45
N ARG A 228 3.30 13.86 -8.08
CA ARG A 228 2.61 13.42 -9.29
C ARG A 228 3.56 13.29 -10.47
N GLU A 229 4.41 14.28 -10.72
CA GLU A 229 5.39 14.24 -11.81
C GLU A 229 6.40 13.12 -11.62
N CYS A 230 6.94 12.95 -10.42
CA CYS A 230 7.83 11.83 -10.09
C CYS A 230 7.13 10.48 -10.31
N ARG A 231 5.85 10.37 -9.92
CA ARG A 231 5.05 9.16 -10.19
C ARG A 231 4.86 8.90 -11.68
N MET A 232 4.57 9.92 -12.48
CA MET A 232 4.44 9.77 -13.93
C MET A 232 5.74 9.31 -14.59
N ALA A 233 6.89 9.79 -14.11
CA ALA A 233 8.19 9.34 -14.60
C ALA A 233 8.45 7.85 -14.34
N ILE A 234 8.02 7.34 -13.17
CA ILE A 234 8.04 5.90 -12.89
C ILE A 234 7.15 5.16 -13.90
N LEU A 235 5.89 5.59 -14.04
CA LEU A 235 4.92 4.93 -14.91
C LEU A 235 5.39 4.87 -16.37
N ALA A 236 6.03 5.93 -16.87
CA ALA A 236 6.53 6.02 -18.23
C ALA A 236 7.61 4.98 -18.56
N GLN A 237 8.25 4.40 -17.55
CA GLN A 237 9.38 3.48 -17.68
C GLN A 237 9.03 2.04 -17.26
N LEU A 238 7.80 1.80 -16.80
CA LEU A 238 7.34 0.47 -16.39
C LEU A 238 7.34 -0.52 -17.54
N GLN A 239 7.88 -1.69 -17.26
CA GLN A 239 7.91 -2.80 -18.20
C GLN A 239 7.90 -4.13 -17.45
N ALA A 240 7.48 -5.19 -18.14
CA ALA A 240 7.65 -6.54 -17.66
C ALA A 240 9.12 -6.82 -17.32
N ASP A 241 9.33 -7.57 -16.25
CA ASP A 241 10.62 -8.16 -15.92
C ASP A 241 11.03 -9.15 -17.02
N PRO A 242 12.14 -8.88 -17.74
CA PRO A 242 12.55 -9.68 -18.89
C PRO A 242 12.98 -11.11 -18.52
N LEU A 243 13.24 -11.39 -17.24
CA LEU A 243 13.61 -12.72 -16.75
C LEU A 243 12.44 -13.46 -16.11
N ASN A 244 11.26 -12.86 -16.02
CA ASN A 244 10.07 -13.54 -15.52
C ASN A 244 9.51 -14.47 -16.61
N HIS A 245 9.34 -15.75 -16.27
CA HIS A 245 8.83 -16.76 -17.22
C HIS A 245 7.30 -16.80 -17.33
N ARG A 246 6.60 -15.84 -16.70
CA ARG A 246 5.13 -15.78 -16.65
C ARG A 246 4.62 -14.39 -17.07
N PRO A 247 4.94 -13.93 -18.29
CA PRO A 247 4.44 -12.67 -18.81
C PRO A 247 2.91 -12.65 -18.91
N TRP A 248 2.32 -11.47 -18.77
CA TRP A 248 0.88 -11.30 -18.84
C TRP A 248 0.47 -9.90 -19.35
N PRO A 249 -0.30 -9.81 -20.45
CA PRO A 249 -0.64 -10.92 -21.32
C PRO A 249 0.59 -11.37 -22.11
N SER A 250 0.69 -12.65 -22.45
CA SER A 250 1.85 -13.18 -23.19
C SER A 250 2.00 -12.60 -24.60
N ASP A 251 0.91 -12.11 -25.16
CA ASP A 251 0.78 -11.48 -26.48
C ASP A 251 0.43 -9.99 -26.37
N ALA A 252 0.95 -9.34 -25.33
CA ALA A 252 1.01 -7.88 -25.30
C ALA A 252 1.77 -7.35 -26.53
N PRO A 253 1.44 -6.15 -27.05
CA PRO A 253 2.14 -5.59 -28.20
C PRO A 253 3.63 -5.34 -27.94
N ASP A 254 4.02 -5.10 -26.69
CA ASP A 254 5.40 -4.95 -26.26
C ASP A 254 5.52 -5.21 -24.75
N ARG A 255 6.76 -5.13 -24.24
CA ARG A 255 7.09 -5.31 -22.82
C ARG A 255 6.54 -4.23 -21.89
N TYR A 256 6.21 -3.03 -22.39
CA TYR A 256 5.67 -1.93 -21.58
C TYR A 256 4.16 -2.12 -21.33
N ASN A 257 3.49 -2.77 -22.27
CA ASN A 257 2.08 -3.18 -22.18
C ASN A 257 1.90 -4.57 -21.52
N GLN A 258 2.96 -5.10 -20.91
CA GLN A 258 2.99 -6.40 -20.27
C GLN A 258 3.41 -6.25 -18.80
N VAL A 259 2.83 -7.09 -17.95
CA VAL A 259 3.24 -7.25 -16.55
C VAL A 259 3.81 -8.65 -16.33
N SER A 260 4.61 -8.80 -15.28
CA SER A 260 5.16 -10.07 -14.84
C SER A 260 4.31 -10.62 -13.72
N LYS A 261 4.02 -11.93 -13.71
CA LYS A 261 3.18 -12.54 -12.68
C LYS A 261 3.97 -13.45 -11.76
N VAL A 262 3.52 -13.48 -10.52
CA VAL A 262 3.97 -14.40 -9.49
C VAL A 262 2.75 -15.09 -8.92
N GLU A 263 2.82 -16.42 -8.87
CA GLU A 263 1.85 -17.26 -8.18
C GLU A 263 2.65 -18.35 -7.48
N LEU A 264 2.75 -18.23 -6.16
CA LEU A 264 3.48 -19.17 -5.32
C LEU A 264 2.66 -20.45 -5.10
N SER A 265 3.33 -21.52 -4.68
CA SER A 265 2.73 -22.86 -4.59
C SER A 265 1.54 -22.98 -3.63
N GLY A 266 1.46 -22.10 -2.62
CA GLY A 266 0.34 -22.05 -1.68
C GLY A 266 -0.77 -21.09 -2.10
N ALA A 267 -0.70 -20.45 -3.26
CA ALA A 267 -1.70 -19.48 -3.68
C ALA A 267 -3.06 -20.18 -3.87
N PRO A 268 -4.15 -19.64 -3.30
CA PRO A 268 -5.46 -20.25 -3.44
C PRO A 268 -5.87 -20.31 -4.92
N LEU A 269 -6.66 -21.31 -5.28
CA LEU A 269 -7.29 -21.36 -6.60
C LEU A 269 -8.15 -20.12 -6.83
N GLN A 270 -8.26 -19.69 -8.09
CA GLN A 270 -9.19 -18.63 -8.48
C GLN A 270 -10.45 -19.29 -9.06
N PRO A 271 -11.58 -19.28 -8.33
CA PRO A 271 -12.79 -19.99 -8.74
C PRO A 271 -13.27 -19.57 -10.14
N GLY A 272 -13.55 -20.54 -10.99
CA GLY A 272 -14.01 -20.34 -12.37
C GLY A 272 -12.90 -19.93 -13.35
N LEU A 273 -11.66 -19.77 -12.89
CA LEU A 273 -10.50 -19.47 -13.74
C LEU A 273 -9.54 -20.67 -13.86
N GLU A 274 -9.94 -21.84 -13.35
CA GLU A 274 -9.24 -23.09 -13.55
C GLU A 274 -9.20 -23.43 -15.06
N GLY A 275 -8.04 -23.83 -15.58
CA GLY A 275 -7.89 -24.20 -17.01
C GLY A 275 -7.64 -23.04 -17.99
N GLY A 276 -7.43 -21.81 -17.50
CA GLY A 276 -7.02 -20.68 -18.34
C GLY A 276 -8.18 -19.99 -19.06
N TRP A 277 -7.85 -19.10 -20.00
CA TRP A 277 -8.85 -18.34 -20.76
C TRP A 277 -9.52 -19.21 -21.83
N ALA A 278 -10.83 -19.01 -22.02
CA ALA A 278 -11.63 -19.55 -23.10
C ALA A 278 -12.71 -18.51 -23.47
N GLU A 279 -13.12 -18.47 -24.73
CA GLU A 279 -14.24 -17.62 -25.15
C GLU A 279 -15.51 -17.96 -24.35
N PRO A 280 -16.26 -16.97 -23.87
CA PRO A 280 -17.50 -17.23 -23.15
C PRO A 280 -18.53 -17.88 -24.07
N ALA A 281 -19.26 -18.86 -23.54
CA ALA A 281 -20.39 -19.48 -24.21
C ALA A 281 -21.62 -18.58 -24.18
N GLY A 282 -21.76 -17.74 -23.16
CA GLY A 282 -22.81 -16.73 -23.06
C GLY A 282 -22.70 -15.59 -24.06
N ARG A 283 -23.79 -14.87 -24.28
CA ARG A 283 -23.84 -13.73 -25.21
C ARG A 283 -23.43 -12.44 -24.51
N LEU A 284 -22.53 -11.68 -25.13
CA LEU A 284 -22.21 -10.29 -24.76
C LEU A 284 -23.00 -9.31 -25.62
N ILE A 285 -23.66 -8.34 -25.00
CA ILE A 285 -24.49 -7.32 -25.65
C ILE A 285 -24.01 -5.96 -25.16
N ALA A 286 -23.38 -5.18 -26.03
CA ALA A 286 -22.93 -3.83 -25.70
C ALA A 286 -24.04 -2.82 -26.03
N GLU A 287 -24.37 -1.97 -25.05
CA GLU A 287 -25.42 -0.96 -25.13
C GLU A 287 -24.91 0.39 -24.62
N ARG A 288 -25.60 1.46 -25.03
CA ARG A 288 -25.36 2.81 -24.50
C ARG A 288 -26.47 3.19 -23.55
N PHE A 289 -26.11 3.47 -22.30
CA PHE A 289 -27.03 3.91 -21.26
C PHE A 289 -26.82 5.40 -20.97
N THR A 290 -27.88 6.19 -21.11
CA THR A 290 -27.88 7.64 -20.82
C THR A 290 -28.59 7.89 -19.50
N SER A 291 -27.88 8.50 -18.56
CA SER A 291 -28.38 8.88 -17.23
C SER A 291 -28.81 10.35 -17.23
N GLY A 292 -30.04 10.61 -16.79
CA GLY A 292 -30.50 11.97 -16.51
C GLY A 292 -29.90 12.49 -15.21
N ILE A 293 -29.83 11.64 -14.17
CA ILE A 293 -29.27 11.97 -12.85
C ILE A 293 -27.81 12.41 -12.93
N LEU A 294 -26.98 11.70 -13.70
CA LEU A 294 -25.56 11.99 -13.84
C LEU A 294 -25.22 12.88 -15.06
N GLY A 295 -26.21 13.18 -15.90
CA GLY A 295 -26.05 14.02 -17.09
C GLY A 295 -25.03 13.48 -18.10
N ASN A 296 -24.84 12.16 -18.17
CA ASN A 296 -23.85 11.54 -19.05
C ASN A 296 -24.35 10.23 -19.68
N THR A 297 -23.58 9.73 -20.66
CA THR A 297 -23.82 8.45 -21.31
C THR A 297 -22.61 7.55 -21.11
N ARG A 298 -22.85 6.27 -20.81
CA ARG A 298 -21.81 5.25 -20.62
C ARG A 298 -22.12 4.00 -21.42
N GLU A 299 -21.07 3.23 -21.68
CA GLU A 299 -21.22 1.88 -22.20
C GLU A 299 -21.61 0.92 -21.07
N VAL A 300 -22.53 0.02 -21.39
CA VAL A 300 -22.93 -1.08 -20.52
C VAL A 300 -22.88 -2.35 -21.35
N THR A 301 -22.13 -3.35 -20.90
CA THR A 301 -22.10 -4.66 -21.55
C THR A 301 -22.90 -5.65 -20.70
N ILE A 302 -23.91 -6.29 -21.29
CA ILE A 302 -24.68 -7.36 -20.65
C ILE A 302 -24.09 -8.69 -21.07
N TYR A 303 -23.76 -9.53 -20.10
CA TYR A 303 -23.49 -10.95 -20.30
C TYR A 303 -24.72 -11.77 -19.91
N ALA A 304 -25.25 -12.53 -20.88
CA ALA A 304 -26.36 -13.45 -20.71
C ALA A 304 -25.88 -14.89 -20.89
N PRO A 305 -25.83 -15.71 -19.82
CA PRO A 305 -25.43 -17.12 -19.93
C PRO A 305 -26.40 -17.95 -20.80
N PRO A 306 -25.94 -19.02 -21.46
CA PRO A 306 -26.78 -19.84 -22.32
C PRO A 306 -27.93 -20.51 -21.55
N GLY A 307 -29.14 -20.44 -22.10
CA GLY A 307 -30.31 -21.16 -21.56
C GLY A 307 -30.86 -20.61 -20.24
N VAL A 308 -30.42 -19.42 -19.80
CA VAL A 308 -30.86 -18.79 -18.56
C VAL A 308 -32.01 -17.82 -18.80
N ASP A 309 -33.05 -17.91 -17.96
CA ASP A 309 -34.12 -16.91 -17.89
C ASP A 309 -33.66 -15.70 -17.07
N PRO A 310 -33.46 -14.51 -17.68
CA PRO A 310 -33.01 -13.31 -16.99
C PRO A 310 -34.08 -12.70 -16.06
N THR A 311 -35.31 -13.23 -16.06
CA THR A 311 -36.40 -12.78 -15.19
C THR A 311 -36.61 -13.67 -13.95
N GLY A 312 -35.97 -14.84 -13.94
CA GLY A 312 -36.15 -15.86 -12.92
C GLY A 312 -35.74 -15.40 -11.52
N LYS A 313 -36.52 -15.76 -10.49
CA LYS A 313 -36.23 -15.44 -9.07
C LYS A 313 -34.94 -16.08 -8.52
N ASN A 314 -34.39 -17.04 -9.25
CA ASN A 314 -33.15 -17.72 -8.89
C ASN A 314 -31.94 -17.19 -9.69
N THR A 315 -32.18 -16.25 -10.61
CA THR A 315 -31.14 -15.64 -11.44
C THR A 315 -30.50 -14.51 -10.65
N ILE A 316 -29.18 -14.55 -10.52
CA ILE A 316 -28.38 -13.50 -9.91
C ILE A 316 -28.18 -12.40 -10.94
N LEU A 317 -28.36 -11.15 -10.51
CA LEU A 317 -27.97 -9.96 -11.26
C LEU A 317 -26.70 -9.37 -10.64
N LEU A 318 -25.58 -9.53 -11.34
CA LEU A 318 -24.30 -8.92 -10.98
C LEU A 318 -24.15 -7.58 -11.71
N LEU A 319 -24.09 -6.47 -10.97
CA LEU A 319 -23.71 -5.17 -11.50
C LEU A 319 -22.23 -4.92 -11.14
N LEU A 320 -21.34 -4.99 -12.13
CA LEU A 320 -19.89 -4.90 -11.94
C LEU A 320 -19.37 -3.56 -12.45
N PHE A 321 -18.79 -2.77 -11.55
CA PHE A 321 -18.18 -1.49 -11.88
C PHE A 321 -16.79 -1.67 -12.49
N ASP A 322 -16.28 -0.63 -13.14
CA ASP A 322 -15.06 -0.70 -13.96
C ASP A 322 -15.17 -1.79 -15.06
N GLY A 323 -16.39 -1.96 -15.60
CA GLY A 323 -16.78 -3.10 -16.44
C GLY A 323 -15.78 -3.54 -17.52
N PRO A 324 -15.23 -2.62 -18.33
CA PRO A 324 -14.23 -2.97 -19.36
C PRO A 324 -13.01 -3.75 -18.85
N ASP A 325 -12.58 -3.51 -17.60
CA ASP A 325 -11.43 -4.20 -16.99
C ASP A 325 -11.72 -5.69 -16.69
N TYR A 326 -12.98 -6.11 -16.76
CA TYR A 326 -13.47 -7.43 -16.41
C TYR A 326 -14.07 -8.21 -17.60
N LEU A 327 -13.91 -7.68 -18.81
CA LEU A 327 -14.36 -8.31 -20.05
C LEU A 327 -13.22 -8.97 -20.83
N ASP A 328 -11.98 -8.59 -20.56
CA ASP A 328 -10.82 -9.07 -21.29
C ASP A 328 -10.21 -10.34 -20.69
N ARG A 329 -9.15 -10.85 -21.33
CA ARG A 329 -8.39 -12.02 -20.87
C ARG A 329 -7.67 -11.85 -19.52
N HIS A 330 -7.59 -10.62 -19.00
CA HIS A 330 -6.95 -10.34 -17.72
C HIS A 330 -7.87 -10.74 -16.58
N ALA A 331 -9.12 -10.31 -16.63
CA ALA A 331 -10.15 -10.75 -15.70
C ALA A 331 -11.38 -11.22 -16.48
N PRO A 332 -11.35 -12.43 -17.08
CA PRO A 332 -12.40 -12.89 -17.99
C PRO A 332 -13.63 -13.36 -17.21
N VAL A 333 -14.38 -12.40 -16.65
CA VAL A 333 -15.55 -12.69 -15.82
C VAL A 333 -16.64 -13.46 -16.56
N PRO A 334 -16.96 -13.20 -17.84
CA PRO A 334 -17.90 -14.03 -18.59
C PRO A 334 -17.54 -15.53 -18.58
N THR A 335 -16.27 -15.86 -18.84
CA THR A 335 -15.75 -17.24 -18.81
C THR A 335 -15.83 -17.85 -17.41
N MET A 336 -15.52 -17.05 -16.38
CA MET A 336 -15.64 -17.45 -14.98
C MET A 336 -17.09 -17.80 -14.63
N LEU A 337 -18.05 -16.97 -15.05
CA LEU A 337 -19.47 -17.19 -14.79
C LEU A 337 -20.01 -18.40 -15.55
N ASP A 338 -19.61 -18.62 -16.80
CA ASP A 338 -19.96 -19.82 -17.57
C ASP A 338 -19.55 -21.09 -16.82
N ARG A 339 -18.30 -21.14 -16.32
CA ARG A 339 -17.79 -22.30 -15.60
C ARG A 339 -18.48 -22.49 -14.26
N LEU A 340 -18.54 -21.45 -13.43
CA LEU A 340 -19.17 -21.57 -12.11
C LEU A 340 -20.66 -21.93 -12.20
N THR A 341 -21.37 -21.43 -13.21
CA THR A 341 -22.77 -21.78 -13.46
C THR A 341 -22.89 -23.19 -14.06
N GLY A 342 -22.05 -23.53 -15.03
CA GLY A 342 -22.03 -24.84 -15.70
C GLY A 342 -21.69 -25.99 -14.76
N ASP A 343 -20.80 -25.74 -13.79
CA ASP A 343 -20.43 -26.68 -12.73
C ASP A 343 -21.50 -26.78 -11.61
N GLY A 344 -22.55 -25.96 -11.66
CA GLY A 344 -23.60 -25.90 -10.64
C GLY A 344 -23.16 -25.24 -9.32
N ARG A 345 -21.95 -24.67 -9.28
CA ARG A 345 -21.37 -23.99 -8.09
C ARG A 345 -22.03 -22.64 -7.83
N LEU A 346 -22.49 -21.96 -8.88
CA LEU A 346 -23.30 -20.75 -8.81
C LEU A 346 -24.69 -20.97 -9.45
N PRO A 347 -25.75 -20.33 -8.90
CA PRO A 347 -26.99 -20.14 -9.64
C PRO A 347 -26.76 -19.41 -10.97
N PRO A 348 -27.72 -19.50 -11.91
CA PRO A 348 -27.69 -18.71 -13.14
C PRO A 348 -27.38 -17.24 -12.87
N THR A 349 -26.36 -16.68 -13.51
CA THR A 349 -25.88 -15.31 -13.23
C THR A 349 -25.83 -14.47 -14.49
N VAL A 350 -26.69 -13.46 -14.57
CA VAL A 350 -26.61 -12.39 -15.57
C VAL A 350 -25.70 -11.29 -15.02
N ALA A 351 -24.75 -10.83 -15.82
CA ALA A 351 -23.83 -9.76 -15.41
C ALA A 351 -23.98 -8.52 -16.30
N VAL A 352 -23.84 -7.36 -15.67
CA VAL A 352 -23.90 -6.04 -16.31
C VAL A 352 -22.61 -5.31 -15.95
N PHE A 353 -21.75 -5.16 -16.94
CA PHE A 353 -20.46 -4.49 -16.85
C PHE A 353 -20.65 -3.01 -17.14
N ILE A 354 -20.43 -2.16 -16.13
CA ILE A 354 -20.73 -0.73 -16.20
C ILE A 354 -19.42 0.03 -16.42
N ALA A 355 -19.28 0.65 -17.59
CA ALA A 355 -18.12 1.49 -17.90
C ALA A 355 -18.22 2.87 -17.20
N ASN A 356 -17.06 3.46 -16.94
CA ASN A 356 -16.99 4.88 -16.57
C ASN A 356 -16.89 5.73 -17.84
N PRO A 357 -17.57 6.89 -17.93
CA PRO A 357 -17.38 7.82 -19.04
C PRO A 357 -15.93 8.31 -19.23
N GLY A 358 -15.13 8.26 -18.17
CA GLY A 358 -13.71 8.61 -18.15
C GLY A 358 -13.15 8.62 -16.73
N THR A 359 -11.85 8.85 -16.57
CA THR A 359 -11.16 8.85 -15.27
C THR A 359 -11.73 9.89 -14.31
N GLU A 360 -11.98 11.12 -14.76
CA GLU A 360 -12.57 12.17 -13.92
C GLU A 360 -13.99 11.83 -13.46
N ALA A 361 -14.77 11.17 -14.33
CA ALA A 361 -16.10 10.69 -13.96
C ALA A 361 -16.01 9.58 -12.91
N ARG A 362 -15.08 8.62 -13.09
CA ARG A 362 -14.82 7.55 -12.12
C ARG A 362 -14.48 8.10 -10.74
N GLU A 363 -13.57 9.07 -10.67
CA GLU A 363 -13.13 9.70 -9.40
C GLU A 363 -14.24 10.50 -8.71
N ARG A 364 -15.17 11.07 -9.48
CA ARG A 364 -16.32 11.83 -8.94
C ARG A 364 -17.51 10.94 -8.56
N GLU A 365 -17.76 9.88 -9.32
CA GLU A 365 -19.01 9.10 -9.25
C GLU A 365 -18.91 7.88 -8.34
N LEU A 366 -17.76 7.21 -8.28
CA LEU A 366 -17.65 5.99 -7.47
C LEU A 366 -17.50 6.23 -5.95
N PRO A 367 -16.75 7.23 -5.46
CA PRO A 367 -16.54 7.38 -4.02
C PRO A 367 -17.80 7.86 -3.28
N ALA A 368 -18.58 6.91 -2.75
CA ALA A 368 -19.75 7.12 -1.90
C ALA A 368 -20.74 8.21 -2.39
N ASN A 369 -20.90 8.35 -3.72
CA ASN A 369 -21.71 9.40 -4.32
C ASN A 369 -23.21 9.00 -4.36
N PRO A 370 -24.11 9.75 -3.68
CA PRO A 370 -25.55 9.45 -3.69
C PRO A 370 -26.19 9.50 -5.09
N ALA A 371 -25.73 10.38 -5.98
CA ALA A 371 -26.26 10.48 -7.34
C ALA A 371 -25.91 9.25 -8.18
N PHE A 372 -24.73 8.65 -7.97
CA PHE A 372 -24.37 7.40 -8.62
C PHE A 372 -25.23 6.25 -8.11
N ALA A 373 -25.45 6.15 -6.80
CA ALA A 373 -26.36 5.16 -6.21
C ALA A 373 -27.80 5.31 -6.74
N ALA A 374 -28.29 6.54 -6.85
CA ALA A 374 -29.61 6.84 -7.41
C ALA A 374 -29.71 6.46 -8.90
N MET A 375 -28.69 6.77 -9.71
CA MET A 375 -28.64 6.34 -11.12
C MET A 375 -28.76 4.82 -11.24
N LEU A 376 -28.04 4.06 -10.39
CA LEU A 376 -28.14 2.60 -10.40
C LEU A 376 -29.56 2.12 -10.09
N ALA A 377 -30.15 2.64 -9.01
CA ALA A 377 -31.44 2.17 -8.48
C ALA A 377 -32.64 2.64 -9.31
N ASP A 378 -32.64 3.90 -9.70
CA ASP A 378 -33.81 4.62 -10.21
C ASP A 378 -33.79 4.79 -11.73
N GLU A 379 -32.64 4.58 -12.40
CA GLU A 379 -32.54 4.64 -13.86
C GLU A 379 -32.05 3.33 -14.48
N LEU A 380 -30.91 2.78 -14.02
CA LEU A 380 -30.30 1.60 -14.64
C LEU A 380 -31.14 0.34 -14.45
N LEU A 381 -31.61 0.05 -13.23
CA LEU A 381 -32.45 -1.13 -12.97
C LEU A 381 -33.77 -1.09 -13.78
N PRO A 382 -34.53 0.03 -13.82
CA PRO A 382 -35.68 0.14 -14.71
C PRO A 382 -35.33 -0.04 -16.19
N TRP A 383 -34.24 0.56 -16.66
CA TRP A 383 -33.77 0.40 -18.04
C TRP A 383 -33.45 -1.06 -18.39
N LEU A 384 -32.77 -1.78 -17.49
CA LEU A 384 -32.50 -3.22 -17.65
C LEU A 384 -33.78 -4.04 -17.73
N SER A 385 -34.77 -3.73 -16.90
CA SER A 385 -36.06 -4.42 -16.91
C SER A 385 -36.86 -4.16 -18.17
N GLU A 386 -37.00 -2.89 -18.57
CA GLU A 386 -37.88 -2.49 -19.67
C GLU A 386 -37.27 -2.75 -21.04
N ARG A 387 -35.96 -2.53 -21.21
CA ARG A 387 -35.30 -2.63 -22.51
C ARG A 387 -34.60 -3.96 -22.73
N MET A 388 -34.01 -4.52 -21.68
CA MET A 388 -33.21 -5.75 -21.78
C MET A 388 -33.96 -6.98 -21.27
N GLY A 389 -35.14 -6.82 -20.66
CA GLY A 389 -35.91 -7.93 -20.09
C GLY A 389 -35.22 -8.59 -18.90
N ILE A 390 -34.37 -7.85 -18.17
CA ILE A 390 -33.62 -8.36 -17.02
C ILE A 390 -34.28 -7.87 -15.74
N ARG A 391 -34.75 -8.80 -14.90
CA ARG A 391 -35.43 -8.46 -13.66
C ARG A 391 -34.49 -8.53 -12.46
N ALA A 392 -34.41 -7.43 -11.71
CA ALA A 392 -33.71 -7.40 -10.44
C ALA A 392 -34.61 -7.92 -9.30
N TRP A 393 -34.02 -8.77 -8.45
CA TRP A 393 -34.60 -9.18 -7.17
C TRP A 393 -33.62 -8.77 -6.08
N PRO A 394 -34.01 -8.03 -5.03
CA PRO A 394 -33.05 -7.44 -4.10
C PRO A 394 -32.09 -8.47 -3.48
N ASP A 395 -32.61 -9.61 -3.02
CA ASP A 395 -31.83 -10.72 -2.46
C ASP A 395 -30.92 -11.43 -3.47
N ARG A 396 -31.14 -11.22 -4.78
CA ARG A 396 -30.33 -11.75 -5.90
C ARG A 396 -29.57 -10.69 -6.68
N THR A 397 -29.59 -9.44 -6.27
CA THR A 397 -28.86 -8.36 -6.95
C THR A 397 -27.63 -8.01 -6.12
N VAL A 398 -26.47 -8.05 -6.77
CA VAL A 398 -25.18 -7.75 -6.14
C VAL A 398 -24.49 -6.61 -6.88
N LEU A 399 -24.07 -5.60 -6.12
CA LEU A 399 -23.13 -4.59 -6.59
C LEU A 399 -21.71 -5.09 -6.33
N ALA A 400 -20.84 -5.01 -7.32
CA ALA A 400 -19.46 -5.46 -7.19
C ALA A 400 -18.47 -4.47 -7.79
N GLY A 401 -17.29 -4.39 -7.20
CA GLY A 401 -16.19 -3.59 -7.75
C GLY A 401 -14.92 -3.65 -6.93
N SER A 402 -13.87 -3.06 -7.50
CA SER A 402 -12.54 -2.94 -6.87
C SER A 402 -12.22 -1.49 -6.50
N SER A 403 -11.43 -1.25 -5.46
CA SER A 403 -10.98 0.12 -5.11
C SER A 403 -12.18 1.04 -4.84
N TYR A 404 -12.28 2.19 -5.52
CA TYR A 404 -13.48 3.03 -5.48
C TYR A 404 -14.75 2.31 -5.91
N GLY A 405 -14.69 1.33 -6.80
CA GLY A 405 -15.84 0.48 -7.13
C GLY A 405 -16.30 -0.37 -5.94
N GLY A 406 -15.38 -0.85 -5.10
CA GLY A 406 -15.73 -1.56 -3.86
C GLY A 406 -16.43 -0.66 -2.84
N LEU A 407 -15.92 0.57 -2.68
CA LEU A 407 -16.56 1.63 -1.88
C LEU A 407 -17.96 1.98 -2.44
N ALA A 408 -18.09 2.16 -3.75
CA ALA A 408 -19.36 2.42 -4.42
C ALA A 408 -20.37 1.29 -4.17
N ALA A 409 -19.93 0.02 -4.26
CA ALA A 409 -20.79 -1.14 -4.09
C ALA A 409 -21.40 -1.19 -2.68
N VAL A 410 -20.57 -1.00 -1.65
CA VAL A 410 -21.04 -0.97 -0.25
C VAL A 410 -21.96 0.22 -0.01
N SER A 411 -21.54 1.42 -0.41
CA SER A 411 -22.30 2.65 -0.15
C SER A 411 -23.67 2.67 -0.85
N ALA A 412 -23.73 2.23 -2.12
CA ALA A 412 -24.98 2.19 -2.89
C ALA A 412 -25.94 1.09 -2.39
N ALA A 413 -25.43 -0.08 -2.00
CA ALA A 413 -26.27 -1.13 -1.42
C ALA A 413 -26.88 -0.70 -0.08
N LEU A 414 -26.11 0.00 0.77
CA LEU A 414 -26.62 0.57 2.02
C LEU A 414 -27.61 1.73 1.79
N ALA A 415 -27.50 2.45 0.66
CA ALA A 415 -28.41 3.53 0.31
C ALA A 415 -29.74 3.01 -0.27
N TYR A 416 -29.71 1.90 -1.00
CA TYR A 416 -30.87 1.31 -1.68
C TYR A 416 -31.02 -0.20 -1.37
N PRO A 417 -31.23 -0.60 -0.10
CA PRO A 417 -31.31 -2.01 0.29
C PRO A 417 -32.50 -2.75 -0.33
N ASP A 418 -33.57 -2.03 -0.69
CA ASP A 418 -34.75 -2.58 -1.39
C ASP A 418 -34.51 -2.82 -2.90
N ARG A 419 -33.29 -2.60 -3.37
CA ARG A 419 -32.85 -2.84 -4.75
C ARG A 419 -31.62 -3.73 -4.80
N PHE A 420 -30.69 -3.55 -3.86
CA PHE A 420 -29.42 -4.25 -3.79
C PHE A 420 -29.24 -4.88 -2.41
N GLY A 421 -29.52 -6.18 -2.29
CA GLY A 421 -29.37 -6.93 -1.05
C GLY A 421 -27.96 -7.45 -0.81
N ASN A 422 -27.02 -7.21 -1.73
CA ASN A 422 -25.67 -7.77 -1.64
C ASN A 422 -24.62 -6.78 -2.16
N ALA A 423 -23.48 -6.69 -1.48
CA ALA A 423 -22.31 -5.93 -1.92
C ALA A 423 -21.05 -6.79 -1.87
N LEU A 424 -20.25 -6.75 -2.94
CA LEU A 424 -18.99 -7.45 -3.08
C LEU A 424 -17.88 -6.42 -3.35
N SER A 425 -17.05 -6.15 -2.33
CA SER A 425 -15.99 -5.16 -2.40
C SER A 425 -14.62 -5.82 -2.37
N MET A 426 -13.83 -5.58 -3.42
CA MET A 426 -12.43 -6.04 -3.52
C MET A 426 -11.49 -4.85 -3.30
N SER A 427 -10.68 -4.89 -2.25
CA SER A 427 -9.72 -3.82 -1.92
C SER A 427 -10.42 -2.45 -1.89
N GLY A 428 -11.55 -2.36 -1.19
CA GLY A 428 -12.38 -1.14 -1.18
C GLY A 428 -11.63 0.04 -0.57
N SER A 429 -11.73 1.22 -1.20
CA SER A 429 -11.05 2.44 -0.73
C SER A 429 -11.72 3.06 0.50
N PHE A 430 -11.82 2.32 1.59
CA PHE A 430 -12.56 2.74 2.80
C PHE A 430 -11.80 3.75 3.66
N TRP A 431 -10.53 3.98 3.38
CA TRP A 431 -9.76 5.14 3.84
C TRP A 431 -10.29 6.47 3.29
N TRP A 432 -11.10 6.43 2.23
CA TRP A 432 -11.63 7.63 1.60
C TRP A 432 -12.55 8.41 2.54
N HIS A 433 -12.46 9.73 2.43
CA HIS A 433 -13.28 10.68 3.15
C HIS A 433 -13.65 11.87 2.27
N PRO A 434 -14.86 12.44 2.39
CA PRO A 434 -15.23 13.67 1.68
C PRO A 434 -14.29 14.81 2.06
N ALA A 435 -13.91 15.64 1.08
CA ALA A 435 -12.99 16.75 1.32
C ALA A 435 -13.55 17.82 2.27
N ASP A 436 -14.87 17.91 2.38
CA ASP A 436 -15.62 18.87 3.21
C ASP A 436 -16.02 18.31 4.58
N ALA A 437 -15.76 17.03 4.84
CA ALA A 437 -16.16 16.41 6.10
C ALA A 437 -15.12 16.66 7.22
N PRO A 438 -15.54 16.63 8.51
CA PRO A 438 -14.67 16.89 9.65
C PRO A 438 -13.44 15.96 9.72
N PRO A 439 -12.23 16.45 10.06
CA PRO A 439 -10.99 15.65 10.10
C PRO A 439 -10.99 14.52 11.14
N ASP A 440 -11.91 14.54 12.10
CA ASP A 440 -11.98 13.57 13.20
C ASP A 440 -12.69 12.25 12.82
N ARG A 441 -13.07 12.09 11.54
CA ARG A 441 -13.71 10.86 11.02
C ARG A 441 -13.05 10.35 9.73
N PRO A 442 -11.77 9.94 9.74
CA PRO A 442 -11.01 9.65 8.53
C PRO A 442 -11.59 8.52 7.64
N GLU A 443 -12.45 7.64 8.18
CA GLU A 443 -13.06 6.53 7.45
C GLU A 443 -14.57 6.74 7.31
N HIS A 444 -14.97 7.48 6.28
CA HIS A 444 -16.37 7.93 6.09
C HIS A 444 -17.37 6.77 6.10
N MET A 445 -17.03 5.68 5.41
CA MET A 445 -17.92 4.54 5.25
C MET A 445 -18.20 3.84 6.58
N ALA A 446 -17.16 3.63 7.40
CA ALA A 446 -17.31 3.03 8.73
C ALA A 446 -18.19 3.91 9.64
N GLY A 447 -17.99 5.23 9.62
CA GLY A 447 -18.83 6.18 10.35
C GLY A 447 -20.30 6.15 9.90
N LEU A 448 -20.55 6.06 8.59
CA LEU A 448 -21.90 5.96 8.04
C LEU A 448 -22.60 4.68 8.49
N VAL A 449 -21.91 3.53 8.47
CA VAL A 449 -22.46 2.25 8.96
C VAL A 449 -22.76 2.30 10.46
N ALA A 450 -21.84 2.85 11.28
CA ALA A 450 -22.04 2.95 12.71
C ALA A 450 -23.29 3.78 13.07
N SER A 451 -23.52 4.88 12.35
CA SER A 451 -24.61 5.83 12.60
C SER A 451 -25.98 5.45 12.04
N ARG A 452 -26.06 4.48 11.13
CA ARG A 452 -27.32 4.07 10.49
C ARG A 452 -27.96 2.86 11.15
N ASP A 453 -29.28 2.73 11.03
CA ASP A 453 -29.97 1.49 11.38
C ASP A 453 -29.59 0.36 10.41
N ARG A 454 -29.65 -0.88 10.91
CA ARG A 454 -29.34 -2.06 10.10
C ARG A 454 -30.38 -2.26 9.00
N CYS A 455 -29.94 -2.54 7.78
CA CYS A 455 -30.78 -2.92 6.64
C CYS A 455 -30.45 -4.36 6.14
N PRO A 456 -31.30 -4.98 5.29
CA PRO A 456 -31.10 -6.37 4.85
C PRO A 456 -30.09 -6.49 3.70
N VAL A 457 -28.83 -6.11 3.95
CA VAL A 457 -27.71 -6.24 3.01
C VAL A 457 -26.68 -7.24 3.52
N ARG A 458 -26.19 -8.11 2.64
CA ARG A 458 -25.09 -9.04 2.90
C ARG A 458 -23.81 -8.55 2.23
N PHE A 459 -22.67 -8.78 2.87
CA PHE A 459 -21.39 -8.25 2.42
C PHE A 459 -20.37 -9.35 2.18
N PHE A 460 -19.69 -9.28 1.04
CA PHE A 460 -18.37 -9.86 0.87
C PHE A 460 -17.35 -8.73 0.78
N LEU A 461 -16.35 -8.75 1.65
CA LEU A 461 -15.26 -7.78 1.67
C LEU A 461 -13.92 -8.52 1.54
N SER A 462 -13.02 -8.01 0.72
CA SER A 462 -11.64 -8.51 0.69
C SER A 462 -10.62 -7.39 0.66
N ALA A 463 -9.42 -7.67 1.16
CA ALA A 463 -8.25 -6.81 1.01
C ALA A 463 -6.98 -7.65 0.81
N GLY A 464 -5.97 -7.02 0.21
CA GLY A 464 -4.63 -7.54 0.05
C GLY A 464 -3.77 -7.23 1.27
N LEU A 465 -2.97 -8.21 1.70
CA LEU A 465 -2.02 -8.07 2.81
C LEU A 465 -0.93 -7.01 2.52
N PHE A 466 -0.71 -6.66 1.25
CA PHE A 466 0.28 -5.66 0.85
C PHE A 466 -0.32 -4.27 0.63
N GLU A 467 -1.56 -4.04 1.07
CA GLU A 467 -2.27 -2.77 0.92
C GLU A 467 -2.34 -1.96 2.23
N SER A 468 -1.37 -2.18 3.12
CA SER A 468 -1.24 -1.42 4.36
C SER A 468 -0.80 0.02 4.12
N GLY A 469 -1.28 0.94 4.95
CA GLY A 469 -0.87 2.33 4.93
C GLY A 469 0.61 2.52 5.28
N SER A 470 1.20 3.62 4.83
CA SER A 470 2.57 4.04 5.16
C SER A 470 2.57 5.41 5.83
N ASP A 471 3.63 5.74 6.58
CA ASP A 471 3.87 7.08 7.13
C ASP A 471 2.73 7.66 7.98
N GLY A 472 2.00 6.81 8.71
CA GLY A 472 0.91 7.22 9.60
C GLY A 472 -0.47 7.32 8.94
N GLU A 473 -0.56 7.08 7.63
CA GLU A 473 -1.83 7.02 6.89
C GLU A 473 -2.51 5.65 7.02
N ILE A 474 -3.84 5.63 6.91
CA ILE A 474 -4.65 4.40 6.92
C ILE A 474 -4.69 3.81 5.50
N GLY A 475 -4.30 2.55 5.35
CA GLY A 475 -4.36 1.84 4.07
C GLY A 475 -5.70 1.17 3.79
N ILE A 476 -5.79 0.53 2.63
CA ILE A 476 -6.96 -0.27 2.24
C ILE A 476 -7.12 -1.47 3.15
N LEU A 477 -6.02 -2.11 3.56
CA LEU A 477 -6.09 -3.27 4.46
C LEU A 477 -6.71 -2.87 5.80
N GLU A 478 -6.18 -1.85 6.45
CA GLU A 478 -6.64 -1.41 7.77
C GLU A 478 -8.10 -0.93 7.70
N SER A 479 -8.43 -0.09 6.72
CA SER A 479 -9.79 0.46 6.58
C SER A 479 -10.83 -0.59 6.18
N SER A 480 -10.47 -1.59 5.38
CA SER A 480 -11.36 -2.72 5.06
C SER A 480 -11.62 -3.60 6.28
N ARG A 481 -10.59 -3.83 7.11
CA ARG A 481 -10.72 -4.57 8.37
C ARG A 481 -11.60 -3.82 9.36
N HIS A 482 -11.39 -2.51 9.53
CA HIS A 482 -12.22 -1.70 10.41
C HIS A 482 -13.68 -1.65 9.94
N LEU A 483 -13.95 -1.48 8.64
CA LEU A 483 -15.32 -1.53 8.12
C LEU A 483 -15.99 -2.89 8.38
N ARG A 484 -15.27 -4.01 8.19
CA ARG A 484 -15.77 -5.34 8.57
C ARG A 484 -16.18 -5.35 10.04
N ASP A 485 -15.30 -4.92 10.95
CA ASP A 485 -15.57 -4.95 12.39
C ASP A 485 -16.82 -4.13 12.75
N VAL A 486 -17.00 -2.97 12.11
CA VAL A 486 -18.19 -2.13 12.31
C VAL A 486 -19.46 -2.80 11.76
N LEU A 487 -19.40 -3.43 10.58
CA LEU A 487 -20.53 -4.16 10.01
C LEU A 487 -20.93 -5.36 10.89
N GLU A 488 -19.96 -6.14 11.35
CA GLU A 488 -20.18 -7.29 12.25
C GLU A 488 -20.78 -6.83 13.59
N ALA A 489 -20.25 -5.75 14.18
CA ALA A 489 -20.78 -5.17 15.41
C ALA A 489 -22.23 -4.67 15.26
N LYS A 490 -22.62 -4.21 14.06
CA LYS A 490 -24.00 -3.83 13.72
C LYS A 490 -24.89 -5.03 13.37
N GLY A 491 -24.35 -6.24 13.37
CA GLY A 491 -25.07 -7.49 13.15
C GLY A 491 -25.37 -7.81 11.68
N TYR A 492 -24.60 -7.26 10.74
CA TYR A 492 -24.70 -7.65 9.33
C TYR A 492 -24.09 -9.03 9.06
N GLU A 493 -24.55 -9.69 8.01
CA GLU A 493 -23.90 -10.89 7.48
C GLU A 493 -22.70 -10.45 6.62
N VAL A 494 -21.50 -10.76 7.08
CA VAL A 494 -20.24 -10.35 6.44
C VAL A 494 -19.36 -11.57 6.24
N THR A 495 -18.87 -11.77 5.02
CA THR A 495 -17.73 -12.64 4.74
C THR A 495 -16.53 -11.75 4.42
N TYR A 496 -15.44 -11.92 5.18
CA TYR A 496 -14.20 -11.18 4.96
C TYR A 496 -13.04 -12.11 4.57
N ARG A 497 -12.22 -11.67 3.60
CA ARG A 497 -11.04 -12.42 3.14
C ARG A 497 -9.80 -11.54 2.98
N ASP A 498 -8.71 -11.96 3.60
CA ASP A 498 -7.38 -11.44 3.28
C ASP A 498 -6.73 -12.29 2.18
N TYR A 499 -6.13 -11.62 1.21
CA TYR A 499 -5.34 -12.26 0.16
C TYR A 499 -3.88 -11.82 0.26
N ALA A 500 -2.93 -12.73 0.09
CA ALA A 500 -1.51 -12.40 0.01
C ALA A 500 -1.16 -11.73 -1.34
N ALA A 501 -1.73 -10.55 -1.56
CA ALA A 501 -1.68 -9.77 -2.79
C ALA A 501 -1.65 -8.26 -2.45
N GLY A 502 -1.37 -7.44 -3.46
CA GLY A 502 -1.50 -5.98 -3.38
C GLY A 502 -2.78 -5.47 -4.06
N HIS A 503 -2.77 -4.19 -4.46
CA HIS A 503 -3.86 -3.54 -5.18
C HIS A 503 -3.91 -3.96 -6.65
N ASP A 504 -4.26 -5.23 -6.90
CA ASP A 504 -3.94 -5.94 -8.15
C ASP A 504 -5.12 -6.69 -8.76
N ARG A 505 -5.44 -6.37 -10.02
CA ARG A 505 -6.45 -7.05 -10.85
C ARG A 505 -6.21 -8.55 -10.98
N PHE A 506 -4.94 -8.99 -11.01
CA PHE A 506 -4.62 -10.41 -11.09
C PHE A 506 -5.08 -11.18 -9.85
N ALA A 507 -5.16 -10.53 -8.68
CA ALA A 507 -5.77 -11.09 -7.48
C ALA A 507 -7.29 -10.93 -7.47
N TRP A 508 -7.80 -9.74 -7.81
CA TRP A 508 -9.24 -9.42 -7.75
C TRP A 508 -10.11 -10.33 -8.62
N ARG A 509 -9.64 -10.75 -9.79
CA ARG A 509 -10.39 -11.72 -10.62
C ARG A 509 -10.72 -13.02 -9.89
N GLY A 510 -9.87 -13.45 -8.96
CA GLY A 510 -10.14 -14.61 -8.09
C GLY A 510 -11.03 -14.26 -6.91
N ALA A 511 -10.81 -13.10 -6.29
CA ALA A 511 -11.63 -12.62 -5.18
C ALA A 511 -13.09 -12.40 -5.60
N LEU A 512 -13.34 -12.01 -6.87
CA LEU A 512 -14.69 -11.89 -7.42
C LEU A 512 -15.41 -13.24 -7.46
N GLY A 513 -14.74 -14.28 -7.98
CA GLY A 513 -15.29 -15.65 -8.00
C GLY A 513 -15.55 -16.21 -6.60
N ASP A 514 -14.61 -16.03 -5.67
CA ASP A 514 -14.79 -16.41 -4.26
C ASP A 514 -15.95 -15.65 -3.61
N GLY A 515 -16.04 -14.34 -3.82
CA GLY A 515 -17.10 -13.52 -3.25
C GLY A 515 -18.49 -13.86 -3.76
N LEU A 516 -18.63 -14.18 -5.05
CA LEU A 516 -19.89 -14.67 -5.61
C LEU A 516 -20.28 -16.02 -4.99
N LEU A 517 -19.34 -16.93 -4.82
CA LEU A 517 -19.57 -18.22 -4.17
C LEU A 517 -19.90 -18.07 -2.68
N ALA A 518 -19.26 -17.14 -1.98
CA ALA A 518 -19.59 -16.86 -0.58
C ALA A 518 -21.02 -16.33 -0.41
N LEU A 519 -21.48 -15.47 -1.33
CA LEU A 519 -22.81 -14.88 -1.26
C LEU A 519 -23.93 -15.81 -1.78
N PHE A 520 -23.63 -16.65 -2.77
CA PHE A 520 -24.65 -17.37 -3.54
C PHE A 520 -24.32 -18.83 -3.87
N GLY A 521 -23.15 -19.34 -3.47
CA GLY A 521 -22.70 -20.68 -3.77
C GLY A 521 -23.66 -21.76 -3.27
N ARG A 522 -23.63 -22.92 -3.93
CA ARG A 522 -24.46 -24.09 -3.61
C ARG A 522 -23.67 -25.26 -3.05
#